data_AF-M5RY22-F1
#
_entry.id   AF-M5RY22-F1
#
_cell.length_a   1.000
_cell.length_b   1.000
_cell.length_c   1.000
_cell.angle_alpha   90.00
_cell.angle_beta   90.00
_cell.angle_gamma   90.00
#
_symmetry.space_group_name_H-M   'P 1'
#
loop_
_entity.id
_entity.type
_entity.pdbx_description
1 polymer ?
#
loop_
_entity_poly.entity_id
_entity_poly.type
_entity_poly.pdbx_seq_one_letter_code
_entity_poly.pdbx_strand_id
1 'polypeptide(L)' 'MLYIHPEECIDCEACVPECPVEAIFHEDNVPEEWKSYIELNAERAESDECDVITEKKEPLADK' A
#
# COMPACT_ATOMS: atom_id res chain seq x y z
N MET A 1 -2.14 -9.30 1.38
CA MET A 1 -1.31 -8.07 1.48
C MET A 1 -1.82 -7.11 0.43
N LEU A 2 -1.70 -5.80 0.65
CA LEU A 2 -2.10 -4.77 -0.30
C LEU A 2 -0.87 -3.97 -0.71
N TYR A 3 -0.85 -3.54 -1.97
CA TYR A 3 0.25 -2.77 -2.55
C TYR A 3 -0.31 -1.52 -3.23
N ILE A 4 0.44 -0.43 -3.19
CA ILE A 4 0.11 0.85 -3.84
C ILE A 4 0.95 0.95 -5.11
N HIS A 5 0.30 1.14 -6.25
CA HIS A 5 0.99 1.31 -7.53
C HIS A 5 1.62 2.72 -7.61
N PRO A 6 2.95 2.87 -7.75
CA PRO A 6 3.60 4.18 -7.70
C PRO A 6 3.21 5.08 -8.87
N GLU A 7 3.11 4.54 -10.09
CA GLU A 7 2.76 5.34 -11.28
C GLU A 7 1.28 5.77 -11.34
N GLU A 8 0.38 5.10 -10.61
CA GLU A 8 -1.05 5.47 -10.54
C GLU A 8 -1.37 6.33 -9.31
N CYS A 9 -0.54 6.25 -8.27
CA CYS A 9 -0.63 7.10 -7.10
C CYS A 9 -0.36 8.56 -7.50
N ILE A 10 -1.17 9.47 -6.98
CA ILE A 10 -1.06 10.91 -7.25
C ILE A 10 -0.72 11.72 -5.99
N ASP A 11 -0.22 11.04 -4.96
CA ASP A 11 0.20 11.64 -3.68
C ASP A 11 -0.89 12.48 -3.01
N CYS A 12 -2.15 12.03 -3.06
CA CYS A 12 -3.28 12.75 -2.46
C CYS A 12 -3.39 12.56 -0.94
N GLU A 13 -2.61 11.65 -0.36
CA GLU A 13 -2.54 11.30 1.07
C GLU A 13 -3.86 10.83 1.72
N ALA A 14 -4.95 10.68 0.96
CA ALA A 14 -6.26 10.35 1.51
C ALA A 14 -6.32 8.97 2.19
N CYS A 15 -5.46 8.03 1.78
CA CYS A 15 -5.42 6.67 2.34
C CYS A 15 -4.65 6.58 3.67
N VAL A 16 -3.75 7.54 3.97
CA VAL A 16 -2.91 7.54 5.17
C VAL A 16 -3.73 7.50 6.46
N PRO A 17 -4.71 8.41 6.70
CA PRO A 17 -5.51 8.39 7.93
C PRO A 17 -6.53 7.25 7.99
N GLU A 18 -6.84 6.61 6.86
CA GLU A 18 -7.86 5.55 6.78
C GLU A 18 -7.31 4.17 7.16
N CYS A 19 -5.99 4.00 7.19
CA CYS A 19 -5.37 2.73 7.55
C CYS A 19 -5.44 2.50 9.06
N PRO A 20 -6.19 1.50 9.56
CA PRO A 20 -6.39 1.30 11.01
C PRO A 20 -5.14 0.80 11.74
N VAL A 21 -4.12 0.35 10.99
CA VAL A 21 -2.84 -0.15 11.51
C VAL A 21 -1.67 0.77 11.14
N GLU A 22 -1.96 1.95 10.61
CA GLU A 22 -0.95 2.99 10.31
C GLU A 22 0.21 2.50 9.43
N ALA A 23 -0.09 1.65 8.45
CA ALA A 23 0.91 1.00 7.58
C ALA A 23 1.23 1.78 6.29
N ILE A 24 0.53 2.88 6.02
CA ILE A 24 0.68 3.66 4.78
C ILE A 24 1.52 4.91 5.08
N PHE A 25 2.59 5.10 4.30
CA PHE A 25 3.51 6.22 4.41
C PHE A 25 3.75 6.82 3.02
N HIS A 26 3.98 8.13 2.97
CA HIS A 26 4.63 8.75 1.80
C HIS A 26 6.05 8.19 1.65
N GLU A 27 6.56 8.06 0.42
CA GLU A 27 7.86 7.43 0.15
C GLU A 27 9.03 8.05 0.94
N ASP A 28 9.02 9.38 1.09
CA ASP A 28 10.00 10.14 1.87
C ASP A 28 9.93 9.88 3.39
N ASN A 29 8.77 9.43 3.87
CA ASN A 29 8.45 9.26 5.28
C ASN A 29 8.49 7.78 5.72
N VAL A 30 8.83 6.85 4.83
CA VAL A 30 8.95 5.43 5.18
C VAL A 30 10.11 5.25 6.18
N PRO A 31 9.86 4.65 7.35
CA PRO A 31 10.91 4.32 8.32
C PRO A 31 12.04 3.50 7.68
N GLU A 32 13.28 3.72 8.15
CA GLU A 32 14.47 3.09 7.56
C GLU A 32 14.37 1.56 7.50
N GLU A 33 13.81 0.95 8.54
CA GLU A 33 13.60 -0.50 8.64
C GLU A 33 12.62 -1.06 7.60
N TRP A 34 11.78 -0.19 6.99
CA TRP A 34 10.76 -0.57 6.01
C TRP A 34 11.02 0.00 4.62
N LYS A 35 12.19 0.61 4.37
CA LYS A 35 12.58 1.15 3.05
C LYS A 35 12.42 0.14 1.92
N SER A 36 12.66 -1.15 2.18
CA SER A 36 12.50 -2.22 1.19
C SER A 36 11.06 -2.39 0.68
N TYR A 37 10.06 -1.89 1.41
CA TYR A 37 8.67 -1.95 0.97
C TYR A 37 8.37 -1.01 -0.20
N ILE A 38 9.19 0.01 -0.45
CA ILE A 38 9.00 0.91 -1.60
C ILE A 38 9.13 0.11 -2.90
N GLU A 39 10.25 -0.61 -3.08
CA GLU A 39 10.49 -1.47 -4.23
C GLU A 39 9.47 -2.61 -4.31
N LEU A 40 9.15 -3.23 -3.16
CA LEU A 40 8.15 -4.32 -3.11
C LEU A 40 6.76 -3.86 -3.58
N ASN A 41 6.34 -2.63 -3.26
CA ASN A 41 5.06 -2.09 -3.72
C ASN A 41 5.05 -1.95 -5.25
N ALA A 42 6.13 -1.40 -5.83
CA ALA A 42 6.27 -1.27 -7.28
C ALA A 42 6.23 -2.64 -7.98
N GLU A 43 7.08 -3.57 -7.55
CA GLU A 43 7.18 -4.90 -8.16
C GLU A 43 5.86 -5.69 -8.07
N ARG A 44 5.16 -5.60 -6.94
CA ARG A 44 3.93 -6.37 -6.70
C ARG A 44 2.71 -5.75 -7.34
N ALA A 45 2.64 -4.42 -7.43
CA ALA A 45 1.54 -3.74 -8.09
C ALA A 45 1.55 -3.93 -9.61
N GLU A 46 2.72 -4.13 -10.22
CA GLU A 46 2.86 -4.46 -11.65
C GLU A 46 2.63 -5.95 -11.97
N SER A 47 2.56 -6.81 -10.95
CA SER A 47 2.43 -8.24 -11.13
C SER A 47 1.00 -8.65 -11.51
N ASP A 48 0.87 -9.51 -12.52
CA ASP A 48 -0.40 -10.14 -12.92
C ASP A 48 -1.05 -11.00 -11.82
N GLU A 49 -0.33 -11.30 -10.74
CA GLU A 49 -0.86 -12.06 -9.59
C GLU A 49 -1.72 -11.21 -8.65
N CYS A 50 -1.63 -9.88 -8.73
CA CYS A 50 -2.38 -8.97 -7.87
C CYS A 50 -3.59 -8.37 -8.59
N ASP A 51 -4.78 -8.84 -8.24
CA ASP A 51 -6.02 -8.22 -8.69
C ASP A 51 -6.19 -6.81 -8.09
N VAL A 52 -6.58 -5.84 -8.92
CA VAL A 52 -6.91 -4.49 -8.47
C VAL A 52 -8.12 -4.53 -7.52
N ILE A 53 -7.97 -3.90 -6.36
CA ILE A 53 -9.04 -3.77 -5.37
C ILE A 53 -9.59 -2.34 -5.36
N THR A 54 -10.88 -2.20 -5.66
CA THR A 54 -11.60 -0.91 -5.66
C THR A 54 -12.70 -0.83 -4.60
N GLU A 55 -12.97 -1.94 -3.91
CA GLU A 55 -14.01 -2.04 -2.88
C GLU A 55 -13.44 -2.65 -1.59
N LYS A 56 -13.91 -2.17 -0.44
CA LYS A 56 -13.53 -2.68 0.87
C LYS A 56 -13.94 -4.15 1.02
N LYS A 57 -13.01 -4.96 1.53
CA LYS A 57 -13.25 -6.37 1.91
C LYS A 57 -13.11 -6.54 3.42
N GLU A 58 -13.51 -7.70 3.92
CA GLU A 58 -13.36 -8.07 5.33
C GLU A 58 -11.86 -8.19 5.69
N PRO A 59 -11.38 -7.54 6.77
CA PRO A 59 -9.98 -7.62 7.18
C PRO A 59 -9.56 -9.04 7.54
N LEU A 60 -8.28 -9.37 7.29
CA LEU A 60 -7.72 -10.68 7.66
C LEU A 60 -7.57 -10.85 9.18
N ALA A 61 -7.38 -9.75 9.92
CA ALA A 61 -7.17 -9.75 11.37
C ALA A 61 -8.46 -10.01 12.18
N ASP A 62 -9.63 -9.90 11.54
CA ASP A 62 -10.93 -10.16 12.17
C ASP A 62 -11.36 -11.64 12.04
N LYS A 63 -10.45 -12.52 11.56
CA LYS A 63 -10.65 -13.97 11.42
C LYS A 63 -9.84 -14.77 12.44
#